data_AF-A0A8J7XRH6-F1
#
_entry.id   AF-A0A8J7XRH6-F1
#
_cell.length_a   1.000
_cell.length_b   1.000
_cell.length_c   1.000
_cell.angle_alpha   90.00
_cell.angle_beta   90.00
_cell.angle_gamma   90.00
#
_symmetry.space_group_name_H-M   'P 1'
#
loop_
_entity.id
_entity.type
_entity.pdbx_description
1 polymer ?
#
loop_
_entity_poly.entity_id
_entity_poly.type
_entity_poly.pdbx_seq_one_letter_code
_entity_poly.pdbx_strand_id
1 'polypeptide(L)'
;MNSPHTTQNMTQEEVTRLVKKEVLKDKEVLAAILFGSFPQEGFSDIDVCIVLYPGKYKNLYLSEKRLNLMVALEDFDIQIFQQLPMY
;
A
#
# COMPACT_ATOMS: atom_id res chain seq x y z
N MET A 1 -24.57 11.50 9.36
CA MET A 1 -23.55 10.49 9.67
C MET A 1 -22.25 10.99 9.08
N ASN A 2 -21.40 11.61 9.88
CA ASN A 2 -20.15 12.20 9.41
C ASN A 2 -19.08 11.11 9.42
N SER A 3 -18.71 10.58 8.25
CA SER A 3 -17.46 9.84 8.11
C SER A 3 -16.31 10.85 8.19
N PRO A 4 -15.39 10.73 9.16
CA PRO A 4 -14.25 11.60 9.26
C PRO A 4 -13.19 11.04 8.29
N HIS A 5 -13.24 11.46 7.03
CA HIS A 5 -12.14 11.25 6.08
C HIS A 5 -10.94 12.06 6.59
N THR A 6 -10.14 11.42 7.45
CA THR A 6 -9.06 12.00 8.24
C THR A 6 -7.75 11.90 7.46
N THR A 7 -7.75 12.41 6.23
CA THR A 7 -6.56 12.38 5.38
C THR A 7 -6.44 13.73 4.73
N GLN A 8 -6.16 14.72 5.59
CA GLN A 8 -5.79 16.07 5.20
C GLN A 8 -4.37 16.30 5.75
N ASN A 9 -3.40 16.39 4.84
CA ASN A 9 -1.98 16.68 5.00
C ASN A 9 -1.11 15.60 5.70
N MET A 10 -0.83 14.47 5.01
CA MET A 10 0.26 13.56 5.42
C MET A 10 1.53 13.87 4.62
N THR A 11 2.62 14.09 5.34
CA THR A 11 3.97 14.24 4.76
C THR A 11 4.51 12.89 4.28
N GLN A 12 5.50 12.92 3.37
CA GLN A 12 6.21 11.71 2.92
C GLN A 12 6.78 10.89 4.09
N GLU A 13 7.22 11.55 5.15
CA GLU A 13 7.74 10.89 6.36
C GLU A 13 6.64 10.12 7.11
N GLU A 14 5.45 10.72 7.26
CA GLU A 14 4.31 10.08 7.92
C GLU A 14 3.79 8.87 7.12
N VAL A 15 3.73 9.01 5.81
CA VAL A 15 3.38 7.91 4.89
C VAL A 15 4.39 6.77 5.02
N THR A 16 5.69 7.08 4.97
CA THR A 16 6.74 6.09 5.13
C THR A 16 6.65 5.39 6.49
N ARG A 17 6.37 6.14 7.55
CA ARG A 17 6.20 5.58 8.90
C ARG A 17 4.99 4.66 8.98
N LEU A 18 3.87 5.03 8.39
CA LEU A 18 2.65 4.24 8.36
C LEU A 18 2.86 2.93 7.58
N VAL A 19 3.43 3.01 6.37
CA VAL A 19 3.74 1.83 5.56
C VAL A 19 4.73 0.91 6.27
N LYS A 20 5.76 1.44 6.93
CA LYS A 20 6.65 0.62 7.77
C LYS A 20 5.89 -0.11 8.90
N LYS A 21 4.91 0.55 9.51
CA LYS A 21 4.16 0.02 10.65
C LYS A 21 3.16 -1.06 10.26
N GLU A 22 2.48 -0.90 9.14
CA GLU A 22 1.39 -1.78 8.70
C GLU A 22 1.87 -2.85 7.71
N VAL A 23 2.85 -2.54 6.85
CA VAL A 23 3.31 -3.43 5.78
C VAL A 23 4.59 -4.18 6.18
N LEU A 24 5.64 -3.49 6.63
CA LEU A 24 6.95 -4.12 6.85
C LEU A 24 7.03 -5.02 8.10
N LYS A 25 5.96 -5.13 8.89
CA LYS A 25 5.86 -6.15 9.95
C LYS A 25 5.54 -7.54 9.40
N ASP A 26 4.99 -7.59 8.19
CA ASP A 26 4.67 -8.84 7.52
C ASP A 26 5.96 -9.51 7.04
N LYS A 27 6.21 -10.73 7.52
CA LYS A 27 7.42 -11.50 7.21
C LYS A 27 7.49 -11.93 5.74
N GLU A 28 6.36 -11.92 5.04
CA GLU A 28 6.29 -12.27 3.62
C GLU A 28 6.57 -11.05 2.73
N VAL A 29 6.60 -9.84 3.29
CA VAL A 29 6.93 -8.62 2.55
C VAL A 29 8.45 -8.44 2.50
N LEU A 30 8.97 -8.33 1.28
CA LEU A 30 10.37 -8.02 1.00
C LEU A 30 10.60 -6.51 0.98
N ALA A 31 9.71 -5.77 0.31
CA ALA A 31 9.81 -4.32 0.15
C ALA A 31 8.45 -3.67 -0.12
N ALA A 32 8.39 -2.36 0.09
CA ALA A 32 7.30 -1.50 -0.37
C ALA A 32 7.89 -0.38 -1.22
N ILE A 33 7.30 -0.17 -2.40
CA ILE A 33 7.66 0.89 -3.33
C ILE A 33 6.56 1.94 -3.26
N LEU A 34 6.92 3.14 -2.81
CA LEU A 34 6.05 4.31 -2.85
C LEU A 34 6.29 5.03 -4.18
N PHE A 35 5.23 5.28 -4.92
CA PHE A 35 5.28 6.03 -6.18
C PHE A 35 4.00 6.83 -6.35
N GLY A 36 3.88 7.52 -7.49
CA GLY A 36 2.80 8.47 -7.74
C GLY A 36 3.24 9.91 -7.45
N SER A 37 2.37 10.84 -7.83
CA SER A 37 2.57 12.25 -7.53
C SER A 37 2.20 12.51 -6.08
N PHE A 38 3.16 12.96 -5.28
CA PHE A 38 2.91 13.61 -4.00
C PHE A 38 2.72 15.11 -4.27
N PRO A 39 1.49 15.60 -4.51
CA PRO A 39 1.27 17.03 -4.65
C PRO A 39 1.67 17.75 -3.34
N GLN A 40 2.41 18.84 -3.46
CA GLN A 40 2.77 19.70 -2.33
C GLN A 40 1.53 20.35 -1.68
N GLU A 41 0.38 20.35 -2.36
CA GLU A 41 -0.91 20.86 -1.88
C GLU A 41 -2.05 19.90 -2.27
N GLY A 42 -2.59 19.15 -1.31
CA GLY A 42 -3.83 18.37 -1.47
C GLY A 42 -3.67 17.07 -2.26
N PHE A 43 -3.99 15.95 -1.62
CA PHE A 43 -3.74 14.57 -2.06
C PHE A 43 -4.09 14.24 -3.51
N SER A 44 -3.19 13.53 -4.16
CA SER A 44 -3.50 12.57 -5.23
C SER A 44 -3.21 11.19 -4.66
N ASP A 45 -4.02 10.20 -5.05
CA ASP A 45 -3.92 8.79 -4.65
C ASP A 45 -2.46 8.35 -4.51
N ILE A 46 -2.03 7.97 -3.31
CA ILE A 46 -0.65 7.50 -3.09
C ILE A 46 -0.58 6.05 -3.50
N ASP A 47 0.19 5.76 -4.54
CA ASP A 47 0.39 4.42 -5.03
C ASP A 47 1.47 3.68 -4.22
N VAL A 48 1.13 2.49 -3.75
CA VAL A 48 2.03 1.62 -2.98
C VAL A 48 2.07 0.23 -3.61
N CYS A 49 3.23 -0.15 -4.15
CA CYS A 49 3.45 -1.50 -4.65
C CYS A 49 4.20 -2.32 -3.60
N ILE A 50 3.58 -3.40 -3.16
CA ILE A 50 4.15 -4.34 -2.20
C ILE A 50 4.81 -5.48 -2.94
N VAL A 51 6.08 -5.69 -2.62
CA VAL A 51 6.89 -6.77 -3.15
C VAL A 51 6.99 -7.83 -2.07
N LEU A 52 6.47 -9.04 -2.35
CA LEU A 52 6.62 -10.17 -1.44
C LEU A 52 7.96 -10.89 -1.68
N TYR A 53 8.42 -11.67 -0.72
CA TYR A 53 9.52 -12.60 -0.93
C TYR A 53 9.20 -13.58 -2.07
N PRO A 54 10.19 -14.07 -2.82
CA PRO A 54 9.95 -15.07 -3.86
C PRO A 54 9.25 -16.31 -3.31
N GLY A 55 8.13 -16.69 -3.92
CA GLY A 55 7.30 -17.80 -3.46
C GLY A 55 6.23 -18.19 -4.47
N LYS A 56 5.64 -19.36 -4.28
CA LYS A 56 4.49 -19.83 -5.08
C LYS A 56 3.20 -19.41 -4.39
N TYR A 57 2.72 -18.22 -4.71
CA TYR A 57 1.45 -17.71 -4.18
C TYR A 57 0.29 -18.04 -5.12
N LYS A 58 -0.87 -18.36 -4.54
CA LYS A 58 -2.11 -18.49 -5.30
C LYS A 58 -2.70 -17.10 -5.51
N ASN A 59 -3.35 -16.87 -6.65
CA ASN A 59 -4.01 -15.59 -6.94
C ASN A 59 -5.03 -15.19 -5.86
N LEU A 60 -5.81 -16.14 -5.34
CA LEU A 60 -6.76 -15.87 -4.26
C LEU A 60 -6.07 -15.30 -3.01
N TYR A 61 -4.96 -15.92 -2.61
CA TYR A 61 -4.18 -15.47 -1.46
C TYR A 61 -3.61 -14.06 -1.67
N LEU A 62 -3.09 -13.76 -2.87
CA LEU A 62 -2.57 -12.43 -3.19
C LEU A 62 -3.68 -11.37 -3.17
N SER A 63 -4.86 -11.69 -3.70
CA SER A 63 -6.03 -10.80 -3.68
C SER A 63 -6.55 -10.55 -2.25
N GLU A 64 -6.62 -11.59 -1.40
CA GLU A 64 -6.96 -11.45 0.01
C GLU A 64 -5.95 -10.56 0.75
N LYS A 65 -4.64 -10.77 0.49
CA LYS A 65 -3.58 -9.97 1.09
C LYS A 65 -3.67 -8.50 0.66
N ARG A 66 -3.92 -8.24 -0.63
CA ARG A 66 -4.18 -6.89 -1.15
C ARG A 66 -5.35 -6.24 -0.43
N LEU A 67 -6.48 -6.93 -0.32
CA LEU A 67 -7.68 -6.41 0.36
C LEU A 67 -7.41 -6.07 1.82
N ASN A 68 -6.73 -6.95 2.55
CA ASN A 68 -6.37 -6.70 3.96
C ASN A 68 -5.50 -5.46 4.12
N LEU A 69 -4.55 -5.25 3.21
CA LEU A 69 -3.70 -4.06 3.22
C LEU A 69 -4.50 -2.79 2.88
N MET A 70 -5.44 -2.85 1.93
CA MET A 70 -6.29 -1.70 1.58
C MET A 70 -7.21 -1.30 2.74
N VAL A 71 -7.70 -2.27 3.51
CA VAL A 71 -8.48 -2.01 4.73
C VAL A 71 -7.60 -1.37 5.82
N ALA A 72 -6.33 -1.79 5.94
CA ALA A 72 -5.41 -1.20 6.91
C ALA A 72 -4.91 0.21 6.52
N LEU A 73 -5.01 0.56 5.24
CA LEU A 73 -4.48 1.76 4.62
C LEU A 73 -5.55 2.38 3.69
N GLU A 74 -6.61 2.93 4.30
CA GLU A 74 -7.85 3.35 3.61
C GLU A 74 -7.67 4.39 2.48
N ASP A 75 -6.53 5.09 2.41
CA ASP A 75 -6.25 6.15 1.42
C ASP A 75 -5.11 5.82 0.45
N PHE A 76 -4.69 4.57 0.37
CA PHE A 76 -3.59 4.14 -0.50
C PHE A 76 -4.11 3.22 -1.60
N ASP A 77 -3.71 3.46 -2.86
CA ASP A 77 -3.89 2.43 -3.89
C ASP A 77 -2.77 1.41 -3.77
N ILE A 78 -3.15 0.18 -3.45
CA ILE A 78 -2.20 -0.89 -3.16
C ILE A 78 -2.16 -1.88 -4.30
N GLN A 79 -0.95 -2.15 -4.78
CA GLN A 79 -0.67 -3.18 -5.77
C GLN A 79 0.26 -4.25 -5.19
N ILE A 80 0.08 -5.50 -5.60
CA ILE A 80 1.00 -6.60 -5.27
C ILE A 80 1.83 -6.90 -6.51
N PHE A 81 3.15 -6.76 -6.41
CA PHE A 81 4.08 -6.90 -7.53
C PHE A 81 3.90 -8.23 -8.29
N GLN A 82 3.71 -9.34 -7.56
CA GLN A 82 3.53 -10.69 -8.10
C GLN A 82 2.23 -10.89 -8.89
N GLN A 83 1.24 -9.97 -8.80
CA GLN A 83 0.01 -10.03 -9.59
C GLN A 83 0.08 -9.17 -10.85
N LEU A 84 1.13 -8.36 -11.01
CA LEU A 84 1.27 -7.50 -12.18
C LEU A 84 1.58 -8.34 -13.43
N PRO A 85 0.99 -7.99 -14.59
CA PRO A 85 1.29 -8.68 -15.84
C PRO A 85 2.76 -8.48 -16.20
N MET A 86 3.47 -9.59 -16.40
CA MET A 86 4.79 -9.61 -17.02
C MET A 86 4.58 -9.74 -18.53
N TYR A 87 4.92 -8.69 -19.28
CA TYR A 87 4.86 -8.66 -20.74
C TYR A 87 6.19 -9.09 -21.36
#